data_AF-A0A3B9Z9J5-F1
#
_entry.id   AF-A0A3B9Z9J5-F1
#
_cell.length_a   1.000
_cell.length_b   1.000
_cell.length_c   1.000
_cell.angle_alpha   90.00
_cell.angle_beta   90.00
_cell.angle_gamma   90.00
#
_symmetry.space_group_name_H-M   'P 1'
#
loop_
_entity.id
_entity.type
_entity.pdbx_description
1 polymer ?
#
loop_
_entity_poly.entity_id
_entity_poly.type
_entity_poly.pdbx_seq_one_letter_code
_entity_poly.pdbx_strand_id
1 'polypeptide(L)'
;MYFITTIDSKDNDMRCVGYYSTFEKAEEAVLDNACDIWETCYDYAVIENVEEGLYQYDQNAVWYQWDDLNEEYKRIEGRPEKYKNQIGFGIG
;
A
#
# COMPACT_ATOMS: atom_id res chain seq x y z
N MET A 1 -10.49 -2.61 -8.63
CA MET A 1 -9.76 -3.70 -7.95
C MET A 1 -8.85 -3.06 -6.93
N TYR A 2 -8.56 -3.73 -5.82
CA TYR A 2 -7.78 -3.16 -4.73
C TYR A 2 -6.34 -3.63 -4.85
N PHE A 3 -5.48 -2.77 -5.38
CA PHE A 3 -4.05 -3.03 -5.56
C PHE A 3 -3.31 -2.73 -4.27
N ILE A 4 -2.34 -3.58 -3.92
CA ILE A 4 -1.47 -3.40 -2.77
C ILE A 4 -0.09 -3.05 -3.31
N THR A 5 0.42 -1.89 -2.89
CA THR A 5 1.79 -1.45 -3.21
C THR A 5 2.56 -1.21 -1.93
N THR A 6 3.73 -1.82 -1.84
CA THR A 6 4.68 -1.58 -0.74
C THR A 6 5.72 -0.55 -1.18
N ILE A 7 6.19 0.26 -0.24
CA ILE A 7 7.07 1.40 -0.50
C ILE A 7 8.22 1.37 0.51
N ASP A 8 9.45 1.46 0.00
CA ASP A 8 10.66 1.69 0.77
C ASP A 8 10.94 3.20 0.73
N SER A 9 10.62 3.89 1.82
CA SER A 9 10.82 5.32 1.90
C SER A 9 12.29 5.74 1.97
N LYS A 10 13.22 4.84 2.26
CA LYS A 10 14.65 5.16 2.30
C LYS A 10 15.20 5.24 0.87
N ASP A 11 14.92 4.23 0.06
CA ASP A 11 15.46 4.13 -1.30
C ASP A 11 14.50 4.69 -2.38
N ASN A 12 13.29 5.10 -1.98
CA ASN A 12 12.18 5.50 -2.87
C ASN A 12 11.81 4.39 -3.88
N ASP A 13 12.01 3.14 -3.49
CA ASP A 13 11.54 2.00 -4.27
C ASP A 13 10.09 1.70 -3.92
N MET A 14 9.35 1.18 -4.89
CA MET A 14 7.97 0.77 -4.69
C MET A 14 7.64 -0.44 -5.54
N ARG A 15 6.81 -1.32 -4.99
CA ARG A 15 6.44 -2.55 -5.66
C ARG A 15 4.96 -2.83 -5.49
N CYS A 16 4.23 -2.90 -6.59
CA CYS A 16 2.91 -3.50 -6.59
C CYS A 16 3.08 -5.01 -6.35
N VAL A 17 2.63 -5.49 -5.19
CA VAL A 17 2.82 -6.88 -4.74
C VAL A 17 1.62 -7.77 -5.09
N GLY A 18 0.46 -7.18 -5.35
CA GLY A 18 -0.72 -7.94 -5.76
C GLY A 18 -1.99 -7.10 -5.76
N TYR A 19 -3.13 -7.76 -5.96
CA TYR A 19 -4.45 -7.13 -5.88
C TYR A 19 -5.53 -8.13 -5.47
N TYR A 20 -6.63 -7.60 -4.93
CA TYR A 20 -7.84 -8.35 -4.62
C TYR A 20 -9.08 -7.69 -5.24
N SER A 21 -10.16 -8.47 -5.34
CA SER A 21 -11.46 -7.97 -5.84
C SER A 21 -12.22 -7.13 -4.82
N THR A 22 -11.89 -7.25 -3.53
CA THR A 22 -12.56 -6.53 -2.44
C THR A 22 -11.54 -5.90 -1.50
N PHE A 23 -11.93 -4.79 -0.85
CA PHE A 23 -11.06 -4.06 0.08
C PHE A 23 -10.69 -4.93 1.28
N GLU A 24 -11.67 -5.65 1.83
CA GLU A 24 -11.52 -6.43 3.06
C GLU A 24 -10.41 -7.49 2.92
N LYS A 25 -10.32 -8.14 1.76
CA LYS A 25 -9.26 -9.12 1.48
C LYS A 25 -7.90 -8.48 1.29
N ALA A 26 -7.86 -7.30 0.68
CA ALA A 26 -6.61 -6.56 0.53
C ALA A 26 -6.11 -6.04 1.88
N GLU A 27 -7.01 -5.53 2.72
CA GLU A 27 -6.70 -5.06 4.07
C GLU A 27 -6.25 -6.22 4.96
N GLU A 28 -6.95 -7.36 4.95
CA GLU A 28 -6.53 -8.59 5.65
C GLU A 28 -5.10 -9.01 5.23
N ALA A 29 -4.81 -9.04 3.93
CA ALA A 29 -3.48 -9.40 3.44
C ALA A 29 -2.37 -8.42 3.91
N VAL A 30 -2.67 -7.12 4.01
CA VAL A 30 -1.71 -6.14 4.53
C VAL A 30 -1.50 -6.30 6.02
N LEU A 31 -2.59 -6.42 6.79
CA LEU A 31 -2.53 -6.54 8.25
C LEU A 31 -1.85 -7.84 8.69
N ASP A 32 -2.06 -8.93 7.95
CA ASP A 32 -1.44 -10.24 8.22
C ASP A 32 0.01 -10.33 7.72
N ASN A 33 0.57 -9.25 7.15
CA ASN A 33 1.85 -9.26 6.44
C ASN A 33 1.96 -10.47 5.49
N ALA A 34 0.90 -10.73 4.72
CA ALA A 34 0.76 -11.95 3.93
C ALA A 34 1.93 -12.09 2.95
N CYS A 35 2.50 -13.30 2.86
CA CYS A 35 3.70 -13.57 2.05
C CYS A 35 4.93 -12.74 2.43
N ASP A 36 4.97 -12.17 3.64
CA ASP A 36 6.05 -11.30 4.13
C ASP A 36 6.27 -10.06 3.25
N ILE A 37 5.18 -9.37 2.86
CA ILE A 37 5.25 -8.17 2.00
C ILE A 37 6.10 -7.03 2.58
N TRP A 38 6.40 -7.03 3.88
CA TRP A 38 7.36 -6.12 4.49
C TRP A 38 8.79 -6.30 3.94
N GLU A 39 9.21 -7.54 3.64
CA GLU A 39 10.53 -7.90 3.08
C GLU A 39 11.72 -7.18 3.76
N THR A 40 11.58 -6.81 5.04
CA THR A 40 12.55 -6.05 5.86
C THR A 40 12.83 -4.60 5.46
N CYS A 41 12.24 -4.06 4.39
CA CYS A 41 12.57 -2.73 3.86
C CYS A 41 11.36 -1.85 3.52
N TYR A 42 10.17 -2.42 3.36
CA TYR A 42 9.01 -1.65 2.95
C TYR A 42 8.25 -1.06 4.15
N ASP A 43 8.55 0.18 4.51
CA ASP A 43 8.00 0.85 5.68
C ASP A 43 6.55 1.33 5.50
N TYR A 44 6.05 1.38 4.26
CA TYR A 44 4.64 1.66 3.99
C TYR A 44 4.01 0.61 3.07
N ALA A 45 2.71 0.42 3.25
CA ALA A 45 1.84 -0.20 2.27
C ALA A 45 0.67 0.73 1.96
N VAL A 46 0.22 0.75 0.70
CA VAL A 46 -0.93 1.51 0.24
C VAL A 46 -1.87 0.61 -0.53
N ILE A 47 -3.16 0.73 -0.24
CA ILE A 47 -4.24 0.09 -0.98
C ILE A 47 -4.94 1.14 -1.83
N GLU A 48 -4.98 0.93 -3.15
CA GLU A 48 -5.70 1.78 -4.09
C GLU A 48 -6.80 1.00 -4.79
N ASN A 49 -8.03 1.53 -4.78
CA ASN A 49 -9.09 1.03 -5.65
C ASN A 49 -8.92 1.61 -7.06
N VAL A 50 -8.36 0.81 -7.94
CA VAL A 50 -8.13 1.17 -9.34
C VAL A 50 -9.25 0.59 -10.21
N GLU A 51 -9.99 1.46 -10.88
CA GLU A 51 -11.02 1.08 -11.86
C GLU A 51 -10.40 0.64 -13.19
N GLU A 52 -11.19 -0.02 -14.04
CA GLU A 52 -10.77 -0.36 -15.40
C GLU A 52 -10.61 0.91 -16.25
N GLY A 53 -9.44 1.09 -16.85
CA GLY A 53 -9.17 2.22 -17.73
C GLY A 53 -7.68 2.58 -17.78
N LEU A 54 -7.37 3.71 -18.40
CA LEU A 54 -6.01 4.25 -18.46
C LEU A 54 -5.81 5.31 -17.38
N TYR A 55 -4.65 5.29 -16.69
CA TYR A 55 -4.27 6.27 -15.67
C TYR A 55 -5.34 6.49 -14.58
N GLN A 56 -6.01 5.41 -14.17
CA GLN A 56 -6.97 5.46 -13.07
C GLN A 56 -6.24 5.57 -11.74
N TYR A 57 -6.78 6.31 -10.79
CA TYR A 57 -6.18 6.50 -9.48
C TYR A 57 -7.24 6.61 -8.39
N ASP A 58 -6.88 6.27 -7.16
CA ASP A 58 -7.77 6.36 -6.02
C ASP A 58 -7.53 7.65 -5.22
N GLN A 59 -8.57 8.48 -5.09
CA GLN A 59 -8.52 9.67 -4.25
C GLN A 59 -8.54 9.35 -2.75
N ASN A 60 -9.01 8.16 -2.39
CA ASN A 60 -9.23 7.72 -1.01
C ASN A 60 -8.36 6.51 -0.64
N ALA A 61 -7.17 6.43 -1.24
CA ALA A 61 -6.20 5.37 -0.98
C ALA A 61 -5.95 5.19 0.54
N VAL A 62 -5.92 3.95 1.00
CA VAL A 62 -5.74 3.62 2.42
C VAL A 62 -4.27 3.31 2.68
N TRP A 63 -3.71 3.95 3.70
CA TRP A 63 -2.28 3.87 4.01
C TRP A 63 -2.04 3.10 5.29
N TYR A 64 -0.94 2.36 5.28
CA TYR A 64 -0.45 1.57 6.38
C TYR A 64 1.05 1.85 6.55
N GLN A 65 1.51 1.85 7.79
CA GLN A 65 2.92 2.00 8.15
C GLN A 65 3.35 0.78 8.97
N TRP A 66 4.53 0.27 8.69
CA TRP A 66 5.12 -0.81 9.46
C TRP A 66 5.42 -0.38 10.90
N ASP A 67 5.05 -1.21 11.87
CA ASP A 67 5.40 -1.05 13.28
C ASP A 67 6.39 -2.14 13.70
N ASP A 68 7.67 -1.77 13.79
CA ASP A 68 8.76 -2.66 14.19
C ASP A 68 8.58 -3.29 15.58
N LEU A 69 7.80 -2.66 16.49
CA LEU A 69 7.59 -3.21 17.83
C LEU A 69 6.63 -4.40 17.84
N ASN A 70 5.65 -4.38 16.94
CA ASN A 70 4.61 -5.41 16.86
C ASN A 70 4.76 -6.31 15.63
N GLU A 71 5.74 -6.03 14.77
CA GLU A 71 6.02 -6.74 13.51
C GLU A 71 4.76 -6.83 12.63
N GLU A 72 4.04 -5.72 12.50
CA GLU A 72 2.79 -5.64 11.74
C GLU A 72 2.63 -4.29 11.03
N TYR A 73 1.83 -4.27 9.97
CA TYR A 73 1.37 -3.01 9.38
C TYR A 73 0.20 -2.43 10.19
N LYS A 74 0.28 -1.13 10.49
CA LYS A 74 -0.80 -0.37 11.13
C LYS A 74 -1.38 0.64 10.18
N ARG A 75 -2.70 0.65 10.09
CA ARG A 75 -3.42 1.69 9.35
C ARG A 75 -3.13 3.07 9.94
N ILE A 76 -2.83 4.03 9.08
CA ILE A 76 -2.57 5.42 9.48
C ILE A 76 -3.64 6.35 8.92
N GLU A 77 -3.83 7.48 9.60
CA GLU A 77 -4.77 8.51 9.13
C GLU A 77 -4.15 9.34 8.01
N GLY A 78 -4.72 9.22 6.82
CA GLY A 78 -4.30 9.97 5.65
C GLY A 78 -2.97 9.51 5.05
N ARG A 79 -2.56 10.23 4.00
CA ARG A 79 -1.33 9.95 3.26
C ARG A 79 -0.11 10.55 3.96
N PRO A 80 1.03 9.85 4.03
CA PRO A 80 2.29 10.44 4.50
C PRO A 80 2.68 11.69 3.71
N GLU A 81 3.16 12.73 4.40
CA GLU A 81 3.47 14.04 3.81
C GLU A 81 4.45 13.96 2.62
N LYS A 82 5.42 13.03 2.69
CA LYS A 82 6.40 12.78 1.62
C LYS A 82 5.73 12.39 0.29
N TYR A 83 4.56 11.78 0.33
CA TYR A 83 3.84 11.26 -0.83
C TYR A 83 2.62 12.11 -1.21
N LYS A 84 2.40 13.28 -0.59
CA LYS A 84 1.20 14.11 -0.81
C LYS A 84 0.93 14.46 -2.28
N ASN A 85 1.98 14.57 -3.10
CA ASN A 85 1.90 14.93 -4.52
C ASN A 85 2.07 13.74 -5.47
N GLN A 86 2.04 12.50 -4.96
CA GLN A 86 2.18 11.28 -5.75
C GLN A 86 0.89 10.45 -5.65
N ILE A 87 0.48 9.84 -6.76
CA ILE A 87 -0.76 9.04 -6.90
C ILE A 87 -0.49 7.88 -7.85
N GLY A 88 -1.36 6.85 -7.86
CA GLY A 88 -1.30 5.76 -8.84
C GLY A 88 -0.18 4.76 -8.56
N PHE A 89 0.16 4.55 -7.28
CA PHE A 89 1.22 3.65 -6.83
C PHE A 89 1.08 2.22 -7.38
N GLY A 90 -0.14 1.72 -7.49
CA GLY A 90 -0.46 0.37 -7.98
C GLY A 90 -0.32 0.19 -9.50
N ILE A 91 -0.21 1.27 -10.28
CA ILE A 91 -0.15 1.20 -11.75
C ILE A 91 1.09 1.84 -12.39
N GLY A 92 1.98 2.44 -11.59
CA GLY A 92 3.25 3.02 -12.04
C GLY A 92 3.18 4.52 -12.27
#